data_AF-A0A6A5UKJ0-F1
#
_entry.id   AF-A0A6A5UKJ0-F1
#
_cell.length_a   1.000
_cell.length_b   1.000
_cell.length_c   1.000
_cell.angle_alpha   90.00
_cell.angle_beta   90.00
_cell.angle_gamma   90.00
#
_symmetry.space_group_name_H-M   'P 1'
#
loop_
_entity.id
_entity.type
_entity.pdbx_description
1 polymer ?
#
loop_
_entity_poly.entity_id
_entity_poly.type
_entity_poly.pdbx_seq_one_letter_code
_entity_poly.pdbx_strand_id
1 'polypeptide(L)'
;MLARTLRARCAARGLSSFYRAYSAPATTVNQVPANDPAKRDPKPNVSETNATALSSVGSFDKVLQEDVAKAEELRTKQAPNYAGTWSTSQQPRAVAMQGPRFEQTIMEDQPRPYAAIELIHKQPVRWTHERMVSCDGGGGPLGHPRIFINVDKPQICWCTYCGLPFAHEHHRAHLESLPESELSYPLGPKGNPAEVDVSQRITNEPLGQR
;
A
#
# COMPACT_ATOMS: atom_id res chain seq x y z
N MET A 1 14.62 47.68 -84.22
CA MET A 1 13.36 47.73 -83.44
C MET A 1 13.24 46.38 -82.72
N LEU A 2 13.60 46.27 -81.43
CA LEU A 2 12.68 46.40 -80.27
C LEU A 2 11.31 45.75 -80.59
N ALA A 3 10.85 44.69 -79.92
CA ALA A 3 10.74 44.56 -78.48
C ALA A 3 10.60 43.11 -77.99
N ARG A 4 10.96 42.94 -76.71
CA ARG A 4 10.74 41.79 -75.83
C ARG A 4 9.28 41.35 -75.76
N THR A 5 9.05 40.05 -75.64
CA THR A 5 7.90 39.50 -74.90
C THR A 5 8.39 38.56 -73.79
N LEU A 6 8.13 38.99 -72.55
CA LEU A 6 8.29 38.27 -71.29
C LEU A 6 6.91 37.70 -70.90
N ARG A 7 6.87 36.46 -70.40
CA ARG A 7 6.01 35.92 -69.31
C ARG A 7 5.82 34.41 -69.50
N ALA A 8 5.77 33.56 -68.48
CA ALA A 8 6.11 33.68 -67.07
C ALA A 8 6.43 32.26 -66.60
N ARG A 9 7.58 32.04 -65.96
CA ARG A 9 7.83 30.78 -65.26
C ARG A 9 6.90 30.75 -64.06
N CYS A 10 5.97 29.80 -64.06
CA CYS A 10 5.13 29.52 -62.90
C CYS A 10 6.06 29.11 -61.75
N ALA A 11 6.19 29.95 -60.73
CA ALA A 11 6.88 29.60 -59.50
C ALA A 11 5.96 28.63 -58.75
N ALA A 12 6.26 27.33 -58.86
CA ALA A 12 5.71 26.35 -57.93
C ALA A 12 6.20 26.73 -56.53
N ARG A 13 5.34 27.39 -55.75
CA ARG A 13 5.57 27.59 -54.32
C ARG A 13 5.55 26.21 -53.68
N GLY A 14 6.73 25.63 -53.47
CA GLY A 14 6.90 24.52 -52.55
C GLY A 14 6.45 25.00 -51.18
N LEU A 15 5.23 24.61 -50.77
CA LEU A 15 4.81 24.73 -49.39
C LEU A 15 5.71 23.75 -48.62
N SER A 16 6.71 24.28 -47.92
CA SER A 16 7.45 23.50 -46.93
C SER A 16 6.43 22.98 -45.92
N SER A 17 6.08 21.70 -46.02
CA SER A 17 5.33 21.01 -44.98
C SER A 17 6.21 20.98 -43.74
N PHE A 18 6.08 22.00 -42.90
CA PHE A 18 6.59 21.97 -41.54
C PHE A 18 5.78 20.92 -40.79
N TYR A 19 6.21 19.66 -40.88
CA TYR A 19 5.81 18.66 -39.91
C TYR A 19 6.38 19.12 -38.57
N ARG A 20 5.58 19.86 -37.80
CA ARG A 20 5.87 20.13 -36.41
C ARG A 20 5.79 18.80 -35.69
N ALA A 21 6.92 18.13 -35.53
CA ALA A 21 7.02 16.98 -34.66
C ALA A 21 6.70 17.46 -33.25
N TYR A 22 5.53 17.10 -32.74
CA TYR A 22 5.21 17.27 -31.33
C TYR A 22 5.99 16.21 -30.56
N SER A 23 7.26 16.49 -30.25
CA SER A 23 7.97 15.72 -29.23
C SER A 23 7.40 16.14 -27.88
N ALA A 24 6.45 15.38 -27.35
CA ALA A 24 6.07 15.53 -25.95
C ALA A 24 7.33 15.24 -25.11
N PRO A 25 7.78 16.17 -24.24
CA PRO A 25 8.89 15.85 -23.35
C PRO A 25 8.49 14.66 -22.47
N ALA A 26 9.44 13.77 -22.20
CA ALA A 26 9.27 12.72 -21.21
C ALA A 26 9.07 13.38 -19.84
N THR A 27 7.83 13.59 -19.42
CA THR A 27 7.47 14.33 -18.21
C THR A 27 7.31 13.43 -16.99
N THR A 28 7.27 12.11 -17.17
CA THR A 28 6.97 11.14 -16.11
C THR A 28 7.95 9.96 -16.12
N VAL A 29 8.15 9.36 -14.94
CA VAL A 29 9.12 8.28 -14.68
C VAL A 29 8.93 7.03 -15.55
N ASN A 30 7.71 6.81 -16.08
CA ASN A 30 7.33 5.59 -16.81
C ASN A 30 7.03 5.80 -18.29
N GLN A 31 7.42 6.94 -18.87
CA GLN A 31 7.21 7.19 -20.29
C GLN A 31 8.25 6.44 -21.11
N VAL A 32 7.81 5.63 -22.10
CA VAL A 32 8.71 4.98 -23.05
C VAL A 32 9.57 6.08 -23.70
N PRO A 33 10.91 6.00 -23.63
CA PRO A 33 11.76 7.03 -24.19
C PRO A 33 11.45 7.17 -25.68
N ALA A 34 11.16 8.40 -26.13
CA ALA A 34 11.31 8.71 -27.54
C ALA A 34 12.77 8.44 -27.94
N ASN A 35 13.01 8.11 -29.21
CA ASN A 35 14.37 7.95 -29.75
C ASN A 35 15.10 9.31 -29.78
N ASP A 36 15.42 9.82 -28.59
CA ASP A 36 16.11 11.07 -28.30
C ASP A 36 17.47 10.70 -27.70
N PRO A 37 18.59 11.10 -28.30
CA PRO A 37 19.93 10.78 -27.78
C PRO A 37 20.25 11.49 -26.46
N ALA A 38 19.44 12.47 -26.03
CA ALA A 38 19.64 13.17 -24.77
C ALA A 38 19.18 12.33 -23.57
N LYS A 39 20.12 11.94 -22.71
CA LYS A 39 19.82 11.37 -21.39
C LYS A 39 19.23 12.49 -20.50
N ARG A 40 17.99 12.30 -20.03
CA ARG A 40 17.35 13.17 -19.03
C ARG A 40 17.19 12.40 -17.73
N ASP A 41 17.40 13.08 -16.61
CA ASP A 41 17.10 12.49 -15.31
C ASP A 41 15.58 12.38 -15.12
N PRO A 42 15.09 11.28 -14.53
CA PRO A 42 13.67 11.10 -14.29
C PRO A 42 13.19 12.15 -13.29
N LYS A 43 12.14 12.88 -13.65
CA LYS A 43 11.50 13.81 -12.72
C LYS A 43 10.83 13.03 -11.59
N PRO A 44 10.99 13.44 -10.32
CA PRO A 44 10.28 12.80 -9.21
C PRO A 44 8.76 12.95 -9.40
N ASN A 45 7.99 11.98 -8.89
CA ASN A 45 6.53 12.01 -9.00
C ASN A 45 5.90 12.99 -8.01
N VAL A 46 6.50 13.16 -6.82
CA VAL A 46 6.16 14.23 -5.88
C VAL A 46 6.87 15.50 -6.32
N SER A 47 6.10 16.56 -6.54
CA SER A 47 6.61 17.86 -6.98
C SER A 47 6.79 18.82 -5.79
N GLU A 48 7.56 19.89 -5.97
CA GLU A 48 7.73 20.95 -4.96
C GLU A 48 6.48 21.86 -4.83
N THR A 49 5.37 21.53 -5.51
CA THR A 49 4.20 22.41 -5.59
C THR A 49 3.58 22.71 -4.22
N ASN A 50 3.59 21.75 -3.28
CA ASN A 50 3.08 21.98 -1.92
C ASN A 50 4.20 22.20 -0.88
N ALA A 51 5.44 22.46 -1.30
CA ALA A 51 6.55 22.73 -0.38
C ALA A 51 6.43 24.09 0.32
N THR A 52 5.70 25.03 -0.29
CA THR A 52 5.45 26.36 0.29
C THR A 52 4.18 26.33 1.15
N ALA A 53 4.30 26.81 2.38
CA ALA A 53 3.20 26.99 3.30
C ALA A 53 2.03 27.80 2.71
N LEU A 54 0.85 27.17 2.60
CA LEU A 54 -0.39 27.83 2.20
C LEU A 54 -1.35 27.97 3.39
N SER A 55 -2.24 28.98 3.32
CA SER A 55 -3.23 29.23 4.36
C SER A 55 -4.16 28.02 4.53
N SER A 56 -4.35 27.59 5.77
CA SER A 56 -5.05 26.37 6.17
C SER A 56 -6.57 26.43 6.10
N VAL A 57 -7.18 27.29 5.26
CA VAL A 57 -8.62 27.55 5.31
C VAL A 57 -9.41 26.23 5.22
N GLY A 58 -9.91 25.75 6.35
CA GLY A 58 -10.66 24.49 6.48
C GLY A 58 -9.90 23.24 6.96
N SER A 59 -8.57 23.24 7.11
CA SER A 59 -7.77 22.09 7.58
C SER A 59 -7.26 22.28 9.00
N PHE A 60 -8.05 21.85 10.00
CA PHE A 60 -7.71 21.71 11.44
C PHE A 60 -6.63 22.67 11.98
N ASP A 61 -6.70 23.96 11.61
CA ASP A 61 -5.74 25.04 11.93
C ASP A 61 -4.26 24.78 11.58
N LYS A 62 -3.93 23.80 10.72
CA LYS A 62 -2.56 23.49 10.28
C LYS A 62 -2.30 23.99 8.87
N VAL A 63 -1.18 24.69 8.69
CA VAL A 63 -0.67 25.13 7.38
C VAL A 63 -0.58 23.94 6.42
N LEU A 64 -1.07 24.11 5.20
CA LEU A 64 -0.94 23.10 4.14
C LEU A 64 0.47 23.17 3.56
N GLN A 65 1.31 22.25 3.98
CA GLN A 65 2.70 22.13 3.54
C GLN A 65 3.12 20.67 3.60
N GLU A 66 3.77 20.18 2.55
CA GLU A 66 4.39 18.85 2.52
C GLU A 66 5.91 18.96 2.39
N ASP A 67 6.64 18.01 2.99
CA ASP A 67 8.06 17.83 2.72
C ASP A 67 8.23 16.79 1.62
N VAL A 68 8.90 17.16 0.52
CA VAL A 68 9.01 16.33 -0.68
C VAL A 68 9.65 14.98 -0.39
N ALA A 69 10.67 14.93 0.49
CA ALA A 69 11.35 13.69 0.85
C ALA A 69 10.41 12.73 1.60
N LYS A 70 9.69 13.25 2.60
CA LYS A 70 8.70 12.50 3.36
C LYS A 70 7.53 12.05 2.47
N ALA A 71 7.02 12.93 1.62
CA ALA A 71 5.94 12.61 0.70
C ALA A 71 6.34 11.48 -0.27
N GLU A 72 7.58 11.45 -0.76
CA GLU A 72 8.08 10.36 -1.61
C GLU A 72 8.23 9.04 -0.84
N GLU A 73 8.66 9.07 0.42
CA GLU A 73 8.67 7.90 1.30
C GLU A 73 7.25 7.34 1.51
N LEU A 74 6.29 8.22 1.78
CA LEU A 74 4.88 7.86 1.93
C LEU A 74 4.30 7.33 0.61
N ARG A 75 4.69 7.92 -0.52
CA ARG A 75 4.32 7.50 -1.87
C ARG A 75 4.72 6.06 -2.15
N THR A 76 5.93 5.69 -1.77
CA THR A 76 6.55 4.41 -2.10
C THR A 76 6.11 3.27 -1.19
N LYS A 77 5.94 3.51 0.12
CA LYS A 77 5.50 2.48 1.07
C LYS A 77 4.03 2.11 0.89
N GLN A 78 3.72 0.81 0.73
CA GLN A 78 2.35 0.34 0.53
C GLN A 78 1.42 0.67 1.71
N ALA A 79 1.91 0.51 2.93
CA ALA A 79 1.24 0.83 4.18
C ALA A 79 2.25 1.43 5.20
N PRO A 80 1.78 2.05 6.29
CA PRO A 80 2.68 2.64 7.28
C PRO A 80 3.60 1.61 7.96
N ASN A 81 3.13 0.38 8.10
CA ASN A 81 3.81 -0.74 8.73
C ASN A 81 4.35 -1.79 7.73
N TYR A 82 4.12 -1.64 6.42
CA TYR A 82 4.55 -2.63 5.43
C TYR A 82 4.89 -1.96 4.10
N ALA A 83 6.09 -2.19 3.58
CA ALA A 83 6.55 -1.55 2.36
C ALA A 83 6.12 -2.28 1.08
N GLY A 84 6.11 -3.61 1.09
CA GLY A 84 5.88 -4.44 -0.09
C GLY A 84 4.40 -4.64 -0.45
N THR A 85 4.15 -5.56 -1.38
CA THR A 85 2.81 -6.08 -1.68
C THR A 85 2.59 -7.42 -0.97
N TRP A 86 1.32 -7.79 -0.75
CA TRP A 86 0.91 -9.04 -0.08
C TRP A 86 -0.09 -9.86 -0.90
N SER A 87 -0.38 -9.44 -2.13
CA SER A 87 -1.14 -10.19 -3.11
C SER A 87 -0.49 -10.07 -4.48
N THR A 88 -0.57 -11.13 -5.28
CA THR A 88 0.01 -11.19 -6.63
C THR A 88 -0.60 -10.19 -7.59
N SER A 89 -1.89 -9.89 -7.45
CA SER A 89 -2.62 -8.91 -8.27
C SER A 89 -2.50 -7.49 -7.75
N GLN A 90 -1.89 -7.28 -6.58
CA GLN A 90 -1.76 -5.95 -5.97
C GLN A 90 -0.68 -5.15 -6.68
N GLN A 91 -1.03 -3.95 -7.16
CA GLN A 91 -0.05 -3.02 -7.70
C GLN A 91 0.72 -2.34 -6.56
N PRO A 92 2.06 -2.23 -6.67
CA PRO A 92 2.87 -1.44 -5.74
C PRO A 92 2.43 0.02 -5.73
N ARG A 93 2.38 0.63 -4.55
CA ARG A 93 1.93 2.02 -4.38
C ARG A 93 2.76 3.02 -5.17
N ALA A 94 4.06 2.77 -5.32
CA ALA A 94 4.95 3.58 -6.15
C ALA A 94 4.51 3.66 -7.63
N VAL A 95 3.77 2.66 -8.14
CA VAL A 95 3.23 2.67 -9.51
C VAL A 95 1.80 3.22 -9.52
N ALA A 96 1.00 2.91 -8.49
CA ALA A 96 -0.40 3.37 -8.41
C ALA A 96 -0.52 4.89 -8.15
N MET A 97 0.36 5.44 -7.32
CA MET A 97 0.40 6.85 -6.91
C MET A 97 1.33 7.66 -7.82
N GLN A 98 1.07 7.61 -9.12
CA GLN A 98 1.83 8.35 -10.13
C GLN A 98 0.90 9.10 -11.09
N GLY A 99 1.44 10.12 -11.75
CA GLY A 99 0.78 10.86 -12.81
C GLY A 99 0.05 12.13 -12.35
N PRO A 100 -0.59 12.84 -13.29
CA PRO A 100 -1.04 14.22 -13.06
C PRO A 100 -2.06 14.40 -11.94
N ARG A 101 -2.78 13.32 -11.58
CA ARG A 101 -3.76 13.36 -10.49
C ARG A 101 -3.15 13.55 -9.10
N PHE A 102 -1.85 13.29 -8.93
CA PHE A 102 -1.17 13.35 -7.64
C PHE A 102 -0.13 14.49 -7.53
N GLU A 103 0.08 15.29 -8.58
CA GLU A 103 1.13 16.32 -8.64
C GLU A 103 0.89 17.50 -7.67
N GLN A 104 -0.38 17.85 -7.44
CA GLN A 104 -0.82 18.91 -6.52
C GLN A 104 -1.63 18.33 -5.35
N THR A 105 -1.29 17.11 -4.93
CA THR A 105 -1.99 16.40 -3.85
C THR A 105 -1.03 16.14 -2.72
N ILE A 106 -1.39 16.58 -1.51
CA ILE A 106 -0.60 16.32 -0.30
C ILE A 106 -0.64 14.83 0.02
N MET A 107 0.52 14.18 0.03
CA MET A 107 0.62 12.73 0.18
C MET A 107 0.28 12.24 1.59
N GLU A 108 0.52 13.06 2.61
CA GLU A 108 0.24 12.78 4.02
C GLU A 108 -1.25 12.57 4.30
N ASP A 109 -2.11 13.32 3.61
CA ASP A 109 -3.56 13.33 3.84
C ASP A 109 -4.29 12.22 3.06
N GLN A 110 -3.58 11.52 2.18
CA GLN A 110 -4.17 10.44 1.40
C GLN A 110 -4.44 9.21 2.28
N PRO A 111 -5.58 8.51 2.10
CA PRO A 111 -5.92 7.33 2.88
C PRO A 111 -4.79 6.28 2.85
N ARG A 112 -4.30 5.93 4.03
CA ARG A 112 -3.19 4.98 4.20
C ARG A 112 -3.39 4.14 5.47
N PRO A 113 -4.31 3.18 5.45
CA PRO A 113 -4.56 2.30 6.60
C PRO A 113 -3.37 1.38 6.85
N TYR A 114 -3.28 0.87 8.08
CA TYR A 114 -2.30 -0.16 8.43
C TYR A 114 -2.60 -1.47 7.70
N ALA A 115 -1.54 -2.16 7.27
CA ALA A 115 -1.65 -3.48 6.68
C ALA A 115 -1.97 -4.51 7.76
N ALA A 116 -3.10 -5.21 7.60
CA ALA A 116 -3.58 -6.19 8.57
C ALA A 116 -2.65 -7.42 8.71
N ILE A 117 -1.91 -7.79 7.65
CA ILE A 117 -0.95 -8.91 7.67
C ILE A 117 0.10 -8.74 8.77
N GLU A 118 0.70 -7.56 8.87
CA GLU A 118 1.67 -7.22 9.91
C GLU A 118 1.04 -7.14 11.31
N LEU A 119 -0.25 -6.78 11.41
CA LEU A 119 -0.94 -6.69 12.69
C LEU A 119 -1.32 -8.07 13.24
N ILE A 120 -1.71 -9.01 12.36
CA ILE A 120 -2.08 -10.36 12.78
C ILE A 120 -0.85 -11.17 13.20
N HIS A 121 0.30 -10.97 12.54
CA HIS A 121 1.56 -11.59 12.94
C HIS A 121 2.13 -11.08 14.27
N LYS A 122 1.56 -10.02 14.85
CA LYS A 122 1.88 -9.58 16.22
C LYS A 122 1.06 -10.31 17.29
N GLN A 123 0.00 -11.03 16.91
CA GLN A 123 -0.82 -11.76 17.87
C GLN A 123 -0.09 -12.99 18.39
N PRO A 124 -0.09 -13.24 19.71
CA PRO A 124 0.49 -14.44 20.27
C PRO A 124 -0.34 -15.68 19.97
N VAL A 125 0.33 -16.82 19.85
CA VAL A 125 -0.31 -18.14 19.76
C VAL A 125 -1.14 -18.39 21.02
N ARG A 126 -2.41 -18.76 20.81
CA ARG A 126 -3.32 -19.16 21.88
C ARG A 126 -3.20 -20.66 22.11
N TRP A 127 -2.66 -21.00 23.27
CA TRP A 127 -2.48 -22.38 23.69
C TRP A 127 -3.77 -22.97 24.24
N THR A 128 -4.04 -24.22 23.89
CA THR A 128 -5.20 -24.98 24.37
C THR A 128 -4.80 -26.39 24.78
N HIS A 129 -5.54 -26.96 25.73
CA HIS A 129 -5.45 -28.37 26.10
C HIS A 129 -6.47 -29.25 25.36
N GLU A 130 -7.38 -28.63 24.62
CA GLU A 130 -8.40 -29.32 23.84
C GLU A 130 -7.90 -29.58 22.41
N ARG A 131 -8.24 -30.76 21.89
CA ARG A 131 -7.99 -31.18 20.51
C ARG A 131 -8.64 -30.26 19.45
N MET A 132 -9.73 -29.61 19.80
CA MET A 132 -10.50 -28.76 18.89
C MET A 132 -10.85 -27.45 19.59
N VAL A 133 -10.62 -26.32 18.92
CA VAL A 133 -10.93 -24.99 19.46
C VAL A 133 -12.11 -24.39 18.72
N SER A 134 -13.06 -23.81 19.44
CA SER A 134 -14.11 -23.00 18.85
C SER A 134 -13.68 -21.54 18.76
N CYS A 135 -13.79 -20.93 17.57
CA CYS A 135 -13.48 -19.53 17.33
C CYS A 135 -14.69 -18.84 16.69
N ASP A 136 -15.16 -17.75 17.30
CA ASP A 136 -16.24 -16.89 16.81
C ASP A 136 -15.76 -15.45 16.52
N GLY A 137 -14.45 -15.20 16.63
CA GLY A 137 -13.87 -13.89 16.39
C GLY A 137 -14.09 -12.87 17.51
N GLY A 138 -14.63 -13.29 18.64
CA GLY A 138 -14.94 -12.40 19.75
C GLY A 138 -16.31 -11.73 19.62
N GLY A 139 -16.87 -11.37 20.77
CA GLY A 139 -18.12 -10.61 20.82
C GLY A 139 -19.38 -11.30 20.29
N GLY A 140 -19.40 -12.63 20.23
CA GLY A 140 -20.59 -13.41 19.87
C GLY A 140 -21.10 -13.06 18.46
N PRO A 141 -22.28 -12.42 18.30
CA PRO A 141 -22.81 -12.07 16.99
C PRO A 141 -22.03 -10.98 16.24
N LEU A 142 -21.18 -10.20 16.92
CA LEU A 142 -20.38 -9.14 16.30
C LEU A 142 -19.12 -9.67 15.59
N GLY A 143 -18.75 -10.92 15.84
CA GLY A 143 -17.63 -11.59 15.21
C GLY A 143 -17.98 -12.28 13.88
N HIS A 144 -17.36 -13.42 13.63
CA HIS A 144 -17.62 -14.24 12.45
C HIS A 144 -18.41 -15.52 12.81
N PRO A 145 -18.95 -16.26 11.82
CA PRO A 145 -19.59 -17.54 12.09
C PRO A 145 -18.66 -18.47 12.89
N ARG A 146 -19.18 -19.06 13.96
CA ARG A 146 -18.41 -19.96 14.82
C ARG A 146 -17.86 -21.12 13.99
N ILE A 147 -16.54 -21.25 13.98
CA ILE A 147 -15.84 -22.39 13.40
C ILE A 147 -15.13 -23.21 14.46
N PHE A 148 -14.84 -24.46 14.11
CA PHE A 148 -14.08 -25.37 14.93
C PHE A 148 -12.77 -25.71 14.23
N ILE A 149 -11.66 -25.46 14.91
CA ILE A 149 -10.31 -25.59 14.37
C ILE A 149 -9.66 -26.80 15.03
N ASN A 150 -9.13 -27.73 14.23
CA ASN A 150 -8.38 -28.86 14.75
C ASN A 150 -6.91 -28.44 15.04
N VAL A 151 -6.44 -28.70 16.25
CA VAL A 151 -5.08 -28.38 16.72
C VAL A 151 -4.23 -29.62 17.03
N ASP A 152 -4.66 -30.81 16.60
CA ASP A 152 -3.91 -32.08 16.75
C ASP A 152 -2.53 -32.09 16.11
N LYS A 153 -2.34 -31.28 15.07
CA LYS A 153 -1.09 -31.30 14.30
C LYS A 153 -0.02 -30.52 15.07
N PRO A 154 1.26 -30.92 14.96
CA PRO A 154 2.38 -30.20 15.58
C PRO A 154 2.71 -28.91 14.81
N GLN A 155 1.71 -28.06 14.55
CA GLN A 155 1.81 -26.82 13.81
C GLN A 155 0.87 -25.78 14.42
N ILE A 156 1.11 -24.50 14.13
CA ILE A 156 0.18 -23.44 14.49
C ILE A 156 -0.99 -23.48 13.50
N CYS A 157 -2.20 -23.67 14.01
CA CYS A 157 -3.43 -23.66 13.24
C CYS A 157 -4.15 -22.33 13.43
N TRP A 158 -4.43 -21.61 12.34
CA TRP A 158 -5.08 -20.31 12.40
C TRP A 158 -6.57 -20.37 12.05
N CYS A 159 -7.34 -19.43 12.59
CA CYS A 159 -8.71 -19.19 12.17
C CYS A 159 -8.75 -18.64 10.74
N THR A 160 -9.60 -19.18 9.89
CA THR A 160 -9.74 -18.74 8.49
C THR A 160 -10.42 -17.38 8.33
N TYR A 161 -11.07 -16.87 9.38
CA TYR A 161 -11.73 -15.56 9.39
C TYR A 161 -10.82 -14.49 10.01
N CYS A 162 -10.54 -14.60 11.32
CA CYS A 162 -9.74 -13.60 12.02
C CYS A 162 -8.22 -13.74 11.82
N GLY A 163 -7.73 -14.91 11.39
CA GLY A 163 -6.28 -15.20 11.35
C GLY A 163 -5.65 -15.47 12.71
N LEU A 164 -6.44 -15.52 13.80
CA LEU A 164 -5.91 -15.79 15.15
C LEU A 164 -5.23 -17.16 15.22
N PRO A 165 -3.99 -17.24 15.74
CA PRO A 165 -3.25 -18.49 15.83
C PRO A 165 -3.61 -19.30 17.09
N PHE A 166 -3.77 -20.61 16.91
CA PHE A 166 -4.01 -21.59 17.97
C PHE A 166 -3.02 -22.75 17.88
N ALA A 167 -2.63 -23.30 19.02
CA ALA A 167 -1.81 -24.51 19.08
C ALA A 167 -2.16 -25.34 20.32
N HIS A 168 -1.89 -26.64 20.24
CA HIS A 168 -2.12 -27.55 21.36
C HIS A 168 -0.89 -27.62 22.27
N GLU A 169 -1.11 -27.59 23.59
CA GLU A 169 -0.05 -27.56 24.62
C GLU A 169 0.91 -28.77 24.49
N HIS A 170 0.36 -29.94 24.15
CA HIS A 170 1.16 -31.16 23.89
C HIS A 170 2.29 -30.97 22.86
N HIS A 171 2.12 -30.08 21.87
CA HIS A 171 3.12 -29.82 20.84
C HIS A 171 4.01 -28.62 21.15
N ARG A 172 3.89 -28.02 22.33
CA ARG A 172 4.62 -26.82 22.72
C ARG A 172 6.13 -26.99 22.66
N ALA A 173 6.67 -28.07 23.20
CA ALA A 173 8.11 -28.34 23.17
C ALA A 173 8.66 -28.47 21.73
N HIS A 174 7.86 -29.01 20.81
CA HIS A 174 8.26 -29.08 19.40
C HIS A 174 8.25 -27.69 18.75
N LEU A 175 7.19 -26.92 18.97
CA LEU A 175 7.07 -25.56 18.40
C LEU A 175 8.12 -24.60 18.96
N GLU A 176 8.48 -24.72 20.23
CA GLU A 176 9.56 -23.94 20.86
C GLU A 176 10.96 -24.35 20.36
N SER A 177 11.11 -25.57 19.83
CA SER A 177 12.39 -26.02 19.25
C SER A 177 12.64 -25.49 17.83
N LEU A 178 11.59 -25.04 17.14
CA LEU A 178 11.70 -24.47 15.80
C LEU A 178 12.28 -23.05 15.85
N PRO A 179 13.07 -22.65 14.84
CA PRO A 179 13.59 -21.29 14.78
C PRO A 179 12.45 -20.29 14.56
N GLU A 180 12.57 -19.11 15.17
CA GLU A 180 11.55 -18.04 15.06
C GLU A 180 11.28 -17.61 13.61
N SER A 181 12.25 -17.76 12.70
CA SER A 181 12.07 -17.46 11.28
C SER A 181 11.09 -18.38 10.55
N GLU A 182 10.90 -19.61 11.04
CA GLU A 182 9.93 -20.57 10.49
C GLU A 182 8.55 -20.41 11.15
N LEU A 183 8.52 -19.85 12.35
CA LEU A 183 7.30 -19.56 13.09
C LEU A 183 6.67 -18.26 12.56
N SER A 184 5.52 -18.40 11.90
CA SER A 184 4.78 -17.23 11.41
C SER A 184 4.20 -16.35 12.52
N TYR A 185 4.05 -16.87 13.75
CA TYR A 185 3.44 -16.14 14.87
C TYR A 185 4.30 -16.25 16.13
N PRO A 186 4.32 -15.21 16.99
CA PRO A 186 5.02 -15.27 18.27
C PRO A 186 4.34 -16.28 19.21
N LEU A 187 5.12 -17.14 19.85
CA LEU A 187 4.59 -18.19 20.75
C LEU A 187 4.00 -17.63 22.06
N GLY A 188 4.37 -16.41 22.44
CA GLY A 188 3.90 -15.73 23.64
C GLY A 188 3.72 -14.23 23.43
N PRO A 189 3.04 -13.54 24.35
CA PRO A 189 2.76 -12.11 24.25
C PRO A 189 4.06 -11.29 24.31
N LYS A 190 4.21 -10.35 23.39
CA LYS A 190 5.38 -9.43 23.32
C LYS A 190 5.02 -8.02 23.81
N GLY A 191 3.76 -7.78 24.19
CA GLY A 191 3.30 -6.48 24.68
C GLY A 191 3.13 -5.46 23.57
N ASN A 192 2.96 -5.89 22.31
CA ASN A 192 2.68 -4.96 21.22
C ASN A 192 1.30 -4.31 21.41
N PRO A 193 1.13 -3.03 21.07
CA PRO A 193 -0.16 -2.33 21.19
C PRO A 193 -1.25 -2.90 20.29
N ALA A 194 -0.88 -3.71 19.29
CA ALA A 194 -1.82 -4.39 18.41
C ALA A 194 -2.33 -5.71 18.99
N GLU A 195 -1.69 -6.27 20.03
CA GLU A 195 -2.08 -7.54 20.65
C GLU A 195 -3.48 -7.41 21.26
N VAL A 196 -4.30 -8.42 21.00
CA VAL A 196 -5.66 -8.48 21.53
C VAL A 196 -5.75 -9.60 22.55
N ASP A 197 -6.41 -9.30 23.66
CA ASP A 197 -6.65 -10.29 24.71
C ASP A 197 -7.40 -11.52 24.18
N VAL A 198 -7.20 -12.66 24.85
CA VAL A 198 -7.87 -13.93 24.55
C VAL A 198 -9.38 -13.77 24.65
N SER A 199 -9.83 -13.11 25.72
CA SER A 199 -11.22 -12.73 25.91
C SER A 199 -11.50 -11.37 25.28
N GLN A 200 -12.03 -11.38 24.06
CA GLN A 200 -12.55 -10.16 23.42
C GLN A 200 -13.97 -9.83 23.91
N ARG A 201 -14.25 -10.13 25.19
CA ARG A 201 -15.54 -9.82 25.79
C ARG A 201 -15.54 -8.41 26.36
N ILE A 202 -16.40 -7.52 25.84
CA ILE A 202 -16.61 -6.16 26.35
C ILE A 202 -17.09 -6.21 27.81
N THR A 203 -17.95 -7.18 28.14
CA THR A 203 -18.51 -7.39 29.48
C THR A 203 -18.41 -8.86 29.88
N ASN A 204 -18.26 -9.13 31.18
CA ASN A 204 -18.30 -10.48 31.74
C ASN A 204 -19.74 -11.06 31.82
N GLU A 205 -20.76 -10.25 31.54
CA GLU A 205 -22.15 -10.67 31.56
C GLU A 205 -22.48 -11.66 30.45
N PRO A 206 -23.33 -12.68 30.72
CA PRO A 206 -23.65 -13.75 29.78
C PRO A 206 -24.33 -13.30 28.48
N LEU A 207 -24.86 -12.07 28.42
CA LEU A 207 -25.50 -11.48 27.23
C LEU A 207 -25.10 -10.01 26.98
N GLY A 208 -24.09 -9.46 27.66
CA GLY A 208 -23.77 -8.03 27.55
C GLY A 208 -23.18 -7.58 26.19
N GLN A 209 -23.13 -8.49 25.21
CA GLN A 209 -22.75 -8.24 23.82
C GLN A 209 -23.88 -8.47 22.81
N ARG A 210 -25.11 -8.64 23.30
CA ARG A 210 -26.30 -8.65 22.47
C ARG A 210 -26.87 -7.24 22.33
#